data_AF-A0A658NKT2-F1
#
_entry.id   AF-A0A658NKT2-F1
#
_cell.length_a   1.000
_cell.length_b   1.000
_cell.length_c   1.000
_cell.angle_alpha   90.00
_cell.angle_beta   90.00
_cell.angle_gamma   90.00
#
_symmetry.space_group_name_H-M   'P 1'
#
loop_
_entity.id
_entity.type
_entity.pdbx_description
1 polymer ?
#
loop_
_entity_poly.entity_id
_entity_poly.type
_entity_poly.pdbx_seq_one_letter_code
_entity_poly.pdbx_strand_id
1 'polypeptide(L)' 'IYITGGIGSKEHGEAFGEPYELPNMTAYTETCASVANVFWNHRLYLATGEAKYLDVLERTLYNGLISGIGHDGCSFY' A
#
# COMPACT_ATOMS: atom_id res chain seq x y z
N ILE A 1 8.57 -0.91 2.27
CA ILE A 1 7.12 -1.18 2.30
C ILE A 1 6.73 -1.50 3.74
N TYR A 2 5.59 -0.99 4.21
CA TYR A 2 5.11 -1.31 5.56
C TYR A 2 4.58 -2.76 5.62
N ILE A 3 4.47 -3.31 6.83
CA ILE A 3 4.01 -4.70 7.02
C ILE A 3 2.58 -4.93 6.49
N THR A 4 1.77 -3.87 6.46
CA THR A 4 0.40 -3.82 5.92
C THR A 4 0.35 -3.65 4.39
N GLY A 5 1.49 -3.55 3.70
CA GLY A 5 1.54 -3.29 2.26
C GLY A 5 1.40 -1.82 1.86
N GLY A 6 1.17 -0.92 2.82
CA GLY A 6 1.16 0.53 2.57
C GLY A 6 2.53 1.07 2.13
N ILE A 7 2.50 2.15 1.35
CA ILE A 7 3.69 2.88 0.85
C ILE A 7 3.52 4.38 1.08
N GLY A 8 4.64 5.09 1.22
CA GLY A 8 4.68 6.50 1.66
C GLY A 8 4.92 6.59 3.17
N SER A 9 6.12 7.05 3.56
CA SER A 9 6.53 7.15 4.96
C SER A 9 6.60 8.59 5.48
N LYS A 10 6.42 9.57 4.60
CA LYS A 10 6.44 11.00 4.95
C LYS A 10 5.11 11.63 4.59
N GLU A 11 4.50 12.32 5.55
CA GLU A 11 3.33 13.17 5.33
C GLU A 11 3.68 14.33 4.38
N HIS A 12 4.82 14.98 4.63
CA HIS A 12 5.25 16.07 3.75
C HIS A 12 5.55 15.54 2.35
N GLY A 13 4.73 15.99 1.39
CA GLY A 13 4.83 15.60 -0.01
C GLY A 13 4.30 14.20 -0.32
N GLU A 14 3.63 13.53 0.63
CA GLU A 14 2.98 12.23 0.42
C GLU A 14 3.95 11.19 -0.18
N ALA A 15 5.16 11.18 0.37
CA ALA A 15 6.34 10.70 -0.35
C ALA A 15 6.94 9.42 0.26
N PHE A 16 7.74 8.75 -0.56
CA PHE A 16 8.71 7.78 -0.06
C PHE A 16 9.77 8.49 0.81
N GLY A 17 10.12 7.87 1.93
CA GLY A 17 11.30 8.23 2.71
C GLY A 17 12.56 7.49 2.25
N GLU A 18 13.58 7.56 3.09
CA GLU A 18 14.86 6.90 2.90
C GLU A 18 14.72 5.36 3.00
N PRO A 19 15.71 4.60 2.50
CA PRO A 19 15.74 3.15 2.71
C PRO A 19 15.62 2.78 4.19
N TYR A 20 14.69 1.88 4.50
CA TYR A 20 14.37 1.42 5.86
C TYR A 20 13.72 2.47 6.79
N GLU A 21 13.36 3.65 6.28
CA GLU A 21 12.57 4.65 7.01
C GLU A 21 11.08 4.27 7.03
N LEU A 22 10.67 3.53 8.06
CA LEU A 22 9.29 3.03 8.26
C LEU A 22 8.75 3.38 9.66
N PRO A 23 8.62 4.67 10.02
CA PRO A 23 8.03 5.06 11.30
C PRO A 23 6.54 4.69 11.36
N ASN A 24 6.09 4.05 12.44
CA ASN A 24 4.69 3.60 12.52
C ASN A 24 3.70 4.74 12.76
N MET A 25 3.97 5.61 13.74
CA MET A 25 3.00 6.65 14.17
C MET A 25 2.82 7.78 13.16
N THR A 26 3.81 8.01 12.31
CA THR A 26 3.80 9.09 11.30
C THR A 26 3.82 8.51 9.89
N ALA A 27 3.42 7.25 9.73
CA ALA A 27 3.29 6.62 8.41
C ALA A 27 2.18 7.33 7.62
N TYR A 28 2.46 7.71 6.37
CA TYR A 28 1.44 8.32 5.52
C TYR A 28 0.51 7.26 4.95
N THR A 29 1.08 6.27 4.25
CA THR A 29 0.37 5.06 3.79
C THR A 29 -1.01 5.31 3.21
N GLU A 30 -1.12 6.31 2.33
CA GLU A 30 -2.38 6.75 1.75
C GLU A 30 -3.14 5.60 1.06
N THR A 31 -4.46 5.60 1.18
CA THR A 31 -5.35 4.62 0.53
C THR A 31 -5.13 4.59 -0.99
N CYS A 32 -4.97 5.76 -1.65
CA CYS A 32 -4.69 5.83 -3.08
C CYS A 32 -3.35 5.17 -3.44
N ALA A 33 -2.33 5.34 -2.61
CA ALA A 33 -1.03 4.71 -2.82
C ALA A 33 -1.12 3.18 -2.68
N SER A 34 -1.96 2.67 -1.78
CA SER A 34 -2.27 1.24 -1.68
C SER A 34 -2.99 0.70 -2.93
N VAL A 35 -3.95 1.45 -3.50
CA VAL A 35 -4.60 1.11 -4.79
C VAL A 35 -3.57 1.07 -5.92
N ALA A 36 -2.70 2.07 -6.00
CA ALA A 36 -1.62 2.11 -6.99
C ALA A 36 -0.64 0.92 -6.83
N ASN A 37 -0.33 0.52 -5.60
CA ASN A 37 0.54 -0.63 -5.33
C ASN A 37 -0.11 -1.95 -5.79
N VAL A 38 -1.43 -2.12 -5.63
CA VAL A 38 -2.17 -3.25 -6.22
C VAL A 38 -2.07 -3.24 -7.75
N PHE A 39 -2.30 -2.08 -8.38
CA PHE A 39 -2.19 -1.93 -9.84
C PHE A 39 -0.79 -2.24 -10.38
N TRP A 40 0.25 -1.83 -9.66
CA TRP A 40 1.64 -2.07 -10.01
C TRP A 40 1.98 -3.56 -9.96
N ASN A 41 1.68 -4.21 -8.83
CA ASN A 41 1.98 -5.63 -8.65
C ASN A 41 1.16 -6.52 -9.58
N HIS A 42 -0.09 -6.17 -9.87
CA HIS A 42 -0.89 -6.88 -10.88
C HIS A 42 -0.22 -6.81 -12.27
N ARG A 43 0.28 -5.64 -12.67
CA ARG A 43 0.98 -5.48 -13.96
C ARG A 43 2.31 -6.23 -14.01
N LEU A 44 3.06 -6.26 -12.90
CA LEU A 44 4.29 -7.06 -12.81
C LEU A 44 3.99 -8.55 -12.92
N TYR A 45 2.96 -9.04 -12.24
CA TYR A 45 2.50 -10.42 -12.39
C TYR A 45 2.16 -10.75 -13.85
N LEU A 46 1.38 -9.88 -14.53
CA LEU A 46 1.05 -10.09 -15.94
C LEU A 46 2.28 -10.08 -16.87
N ALA A 47 3.30 -9.30 -16.53
CA ALA A 47 4.52 -9.18 -17.33
C ALA A 47 5.50 -10.34 -17.13
N THR A 48 5.56 -10.94 -15.93
CA THR A 48 6.60 -11.91 -15.59
C THR A 48 6.08 -13.31 -15.22
N GLY A 49 4.81 -13.44 -14.83
CA GLY A 49 4.22 -14.67 -14.31
C GLY A 49 4.70 -15.05 -12.89
N GLU A 50 5.46 -14.20 -12.20
CA GLU A 50 6.00 -14.55 -10.88
C GLU A 50 4.99 -14.30 -9.76
N ALA A 51 4.67 -15.34 -8.99
CA ALA A 51 3.70 -15.29 -7.89
C ALA A 51 4.04 -14.29 -6.78
N LYS A 52 5.33 -13.96 -6.58
CA LYS A 52 5.79 -12.99 -5.57
C LYS A 52 5.11 -11.62 -5.68
N TYR A 53 4.68 -11.24 -6.88
CA TYR A 53 3.94 -9.99 -7.09
C TYR A 53 2.51 -10.08 -6.55
N LEU A 54 1.88 -11.26 -6.64
CA LEU A 54 0.58 -11.50 -6.02
C LEU A 54 0.68 -11.54 -4.49
N ASP A 55 1.80 -11.99 -3.91
CA ASP A 55 2.01 -11.93 -2.46
C ASP A 55 2.00 -10.48 -1.93
N VAL A 56 2.64 -9.55 -2.65
CA VAL A 56 2.64 -8.12 -2.30
C VAL A 56 1.26 -7.49 -2.54
N LEU A 57 0.59 -7.90 -3.62
CA LEU A 57 -0.77 -7.48 -3.92
C LEU A 57 -1.73 -7.90 -2.81
N GLU A 58 -1.71 -9.18 -2.41
CA GLU A 58 -2.56 -9.73 -1.35
C GLU A 58 -2.35 -8.98 -0.04
N ARG A 59 -1.09 -8.82 0.38
CA ARG A 59 -0.74 -8.09 1.60
C ARG A 59 -1.33 -6.68 1.59
N THR A 60 -1.23 -5.97 0.46
CA THR A 60 -1.75 -4.60 0.34
C THR A 60 -3.28 -4.60 0.32
N LEU A 61 -3.89 -5.47 -0.48
CA LEU A 61 -5.33 -5.55 -0.68
C LEU A 61 -6.07 -5.83 0.62
N TYR A 62 -5.61 -6.82 1.39
CA TYR A 62 -6.28 -7.26 2.63
C TYR A 62 -5.84 -6.50 3.89
N ASN A 63 -4.95 -5.52 3.79
CA ASN A 63 -4.54 -4.71 4.93
C ASN A 63 -4.61 -3.23 4.58
N GLY A 64 -3.53 -2.64 4.03
CA GLY A 64 -3.42 -1.19 3.82
C GLY A 64 -4.43 -0.56 2.85
N LEU A 65 -5.04 -1.35 1.95
CA LEU A 65 -6.08 -0.84 1.05
C LEU A 65 -7.44 -0.81 1.75
N ILE A 66 -7.93 -1.95 2.24
CA ILE A 66 -9.27 -2.03 2.84
C ILE A 66 -9.37 -1.30 4.18
N SER A 67 -8.26 -0.99 4.85
CA SER A 67 -8.28 -0.13 6.04
C SER A 67 -8.75 1.29 5.73
N GLY A 68 -8.68 1.75 4.48
CA GLY A 68 -9.05 3.10 4.07
C GLY A 68 -10.56 3.36 3.95
N ILE A 69 -11.40 2.33 4.10
CA ILE A 69 -12.86 2.46 4.02
C ILE A 69 -13.52 1.95 5.31
N GLY A 70 -14.49 2.70 5.81
CA GLY A 70 -15.30 2.31 6.96
C GLY A 70 -16.16 1.09 6.64
N HIS A 71 -16.53 0.33 7.68
CA HIS A 71 -17.45 -0.81 7.53
C HIS A 71 -18.86 -0.40 7.02
N ASP A 72 -19.20 0.88 7.12
CA ASP A 72 -20.41 1.47 6.55
C ASP A 72 -20.34 1.67 5.02
N GLY A 73 -19.13 1.59 4.44
CA GLY A 73 -18.86 1.87 3.04
C GLY A 73 -18.92 3.35 2.65
N CYS A 74 -19.07 4.26 3.62
CA CYS A 74 -19.31 5.69 3.40
C CYS A 74 -18.27 6.60 4.07
N SER A 75 -17.50 6.08 5.02
CA SER A 75 -16.44 6.80 5.70
C SER A 75 -15.07 6.41 5.13
N PHE A 76 -14.10 7.34 5.14
CA PHE A 76 -12.77 7.12 4.57
C PHE A 76 -11.66 7.65 5.49
N TYR A 77 -10.45 7.12 5.31
CA TYR A 77 -9.19 7.68 5.84
C TYR A 77 -8.47 8.51 4.79
#